data_AF-A0A3M0XNR8-F1
#
_entry.id   AF-A0A3M0XNR8-F1
#
_cell.length_a   1.000
_cell.length_b   1.000
_cell.length_c   1.000
_cell.angle_alpha   90.00
_cell.angle_beta   90.00
_cell.angle_gamma   90.00
#
_symmetry.space_group_name_H-M   'P 1'
#
loop_
_entity.id
_entity.type
_entity.pdbx_description
1 polymer ?
#
loop_
_entity_poly.entity_id
_entity_poly.type
_entity_poly.pdbx_seq_one_letter_code
_entity_poly.pdbx_strand_id
1 'polypeptide(L)'
;MTTKALGFVLRNSRPLEWHRVAVGTAAQSAIAHLLDRLEAGETRQRARRSVERRRLSATLEAMVMDLYLAARLTPRVHLAYYRRKESWSKRTRYHNPLVTYTNVVRVADFLVEAGLAAGARGYYVRRPSELEAYDHG
;
A
#
# COMPACT_ATOMS: atom_id res chain seq x y z
N MET A 1 17.54 4.87 28.86
CA MET A 1 17.09 5.58 27.65
C MET A 1 15.88 4.85 27.09
N THR A 2 14.72 5.48 27.15
CA THR A 2 13.38 4.88 27.00
C THR A 2 12.98 4.79 25.52
N THR A 3 13.16 3.61 24.92
CA THR A 3 12.56 3.30 23.62
C THR A 3 11.09 2.94 23.82
N LYS A 4 10.21 3.96 23.79
CA LYS A 4 8.76 3.77 23.63
C LYS A 4 8.48 3.26 22.21
N ALA A 5 8.76 1.99 21.97
CA ALA A 5 8.11 1.27 20.88
C ALA A 5 6.65 1.04 21.31
N LEU A 6 5.79 2.02 21.03
CA LEU A 6 4.34 1.79 20.92
C LEU A 6 4.15 0.76 19.80
N GLY A 7 4.18 -0.52 20.16
CA GLY A 7 3.99 -1.64 19.25
C GLY A 7 2.58 -1.59 18.70
N PHE A 8 2.46 -1.29 17.41
CA PHE A 8 1.20 -1.38 16.68
C PHE A 8 0.92 -2.87 16.42
N VAL A 9 -0.15 -3.41 16.98
CA VAL A 9 -0.61 -4.77 16.66
C VAL A 9 -1.72 -4.64 15.64
N LEU A 10 -1.42 -4.94 14.38
CA LEU A 10 -2.41 -5.09 13.33
C LEU A 10 -2.74 -6.58 13.21
N ARG A 11 -3.85 -7.03 13.79
CA ARG A 11 -4.24 -8.45 13.69
C ARG A 11 -4.47 -8.80 12.22
N ASN A 12 -3.91 -9.94 11.77
CA ASN A 12 -3.98 -10.42 10.38
C ASN A 12 -3.54 -9.41 9.32
N SER A 13 -2.75 -8.39 9.67
CA SER A 13 -2.24 -7.44 8.69
C SER A 13 -0.77 -7.12 8.92
N ARG A 14 0.02 -7.02 7.85
CA ARG A 14 1.40 -6.51 7.90
C ARG A 14 1.48 -5.12 7.28
N PRO A 15 2.32 -4.21 7.78
CA PRO A 15 2.60 -2.95 7.10
C PRO A 15 3.18 -3.19 5.70
N LEU A 16 2.69 -2.44 4.72
CA LEU A 16 3.25 -2.42 3.37
C LEU A 16 4.57 -1.66 3.38
N GLU A 17 5.60 -2.25 2.77
CA GLU A 17 6.92 -1.65 2.72
C GLU A 17 7.18 -0.97 1.39
N TRP A 18 7.59 0.29 1.43
CA TRP A 18 7.78 1.11 0.24
C TRP A 18 9.19 0.98 -0.34
N HIS A 19 9.74 -0.23 -0.45
CA HIS A 19 11.10 -0.42 -0.99
C HIS A 19 11.11 -0.44 -2.52
N ARG A 20 12.30 -0.30 -3.12
CA ARG A 20 12.48 -0.48 -4.57
C ARG A 20 12.50 -1.98 -4.87
N VAL A 21 11.62 -2.44 -5.75
CA VAL A 21 11.58 -3.83 -6.20
C VAL A 21 12.18 -3.89 -7.61
N ALA A 22 13.12 -4.81 -7.83
CA ALA A 22 13.54 -5.13 -9.19
C ALA A 22 12.44 -6.00 -9.82
N VAL A 23 11.76 -5.46 -10.83
CA VAL A 23 10.62 -6.11 -11.47
C VAL A 23 11.06 -6.65 -12.83
N GLY A 24 10.81 -7.93 -13.11
CA GLY A 24 11.08 -8.55 -14.41
C GLY A 24 10.18 -7.98 -15.52
N THR A 25 10.53 -8.23 -16.79
CA THR A 25 9.86 -7.64 -17.97
C THR A 25 8.35 -7.90 -17.99
N ALA A 26 7.91 -9.14 -17.71
CA ALA A 26 6.49 -9.48 -17.66
C ALA A 26 5.71 -8.67 -16.62
N ALA A 27 6.29 -8.50 -15.43
CA ALA A 27 5.66 -7.71 -14.39
C ALA A 27 5.72 -6.20 -14.70
N GLN A 28 6.77 -5.70 -15.37
CA GLN A 28 6.78 -4.32 -15.89
C GLN A 28 5.64 -4.07 -16.89
N SER A 29 5.40 -5.00 -17.82
CA SER A 29 4.28 -4.92 -18.77
C SER A 29 2.92 -4.92 -18.06
N ALA A 30 2.76 -5.76 -17.03
CA ALA A 30 1.54 -5.77 -16.22
C ALA A 30 1.32 -4.44 -15.47
N ILE A 31 2.37 -3.87 -14.89
CA ILE A 31 2.32 -2.56 -14.23
C ILE A 31 1.97 -1.46 -15.23
N ALA A 32 2.58 -1.47 -16.42
CA ALA A 32 2.28 -0.49 -17.46
C ALA A 32 0.80 -0.55 -17.87
N HIS A 33 0.26 -1.76 -18.07
CA HIS A 33 -1.15 -1.96 -18.38
C HIS A 33 -2.08 -1.44 -17.25
N LEU A 34 -1.74 -1.72 -15.98
CA LEU A 34 -2.51 -1.21 -14.84
C LEU A 34 -2.44 0.31 -14.71
N LEU A 35 -1.29 0.91 -15.03
CA LEU A 35 -1.11 2.35 -15.05
C LEU A 35 -1.98 3.01 -16.12
N ASP A 36 -2.03 2.43 -17.32
CA ASP A 36 -2.88 2.93 -18.41
C ASP A 36 -4.37 2.82 -18.04
N ARG A 37 -4.78 1.71 -17.40
CA ARG A 37 -6.14 1.56 -16.87
C ARG A 37 -6.47 2.59 -15.78
N LEU A 38 -5.54 2.86 -14.87
CA LEU A 38 -5.70 3.89 -13.85
C LEU A 38 -5.88 5.26 -14.50
N GLU A 39 -5.02 5.62 -15.46
CA GLU A 39 -5.08 6.90 -16.17
C GLU A 39 -6.37 7.05 -16.99
N ALA A 40 -6.86 5.97 -17.63
CA ALA A 40 -8.12 5.98 -18.37
C ALA A 40 -9.36 6.20 -17.48
N GLY A 41 -9.30 5.82 -16.19
CA GLY A 41 -10.35 6.05 -15.21
C GLY A 41 -10.36 7.45 -14.61
N GLU A 42 -9.32 8.26 -14.84
CA GLU A 42 -9.25 9.62 -14.31
C GLU A 42 -10.09 10.58 -15.16
N THR A 43 -10.81 11.50 -14.52
CA THR A 43 -11.55 12.58 -15.19
C THR A 43 -10.65 13.62 -15.89
N ARG A 44 -9.32 13.45 -15.81
CA ARG A 44 -8.33 14.38 -16.33
C ARG A 44 -8.14 14.17 -17.83
N GLN A 45 -8.41 15.20 -18.63
CA GLN A 45 -8.30 15.13 -20.10
C GLN A 45 -6.87 15.24 -20.65
N ARG A 46 -5.89 15.65 -19.84
CA ARG A 46 -4.49 15.83 -20.28
C ARG A 46 -3.60 14.70 -19.76
N ALA A 47 -2.71 14.25 -20.65
CA ALA A 47 -1.67 13.29 -20.33
C ALA A 47 -0.88 13.70 -19.08
N ARG A 48 -0.64 12.72 -18.21
CA ARG A 48 0.06 12.94 -16.94
C ARG A 48 1.52 13.27 -17.19
N ARG A 49 2.09 14.16 -16.36
CA ARG A 49 3.52 14.50 -16.44
C ARG A 49 4.37 13.25 -16.18
N SER A 50 5.47 13.10 -16.93
CA SER A 50 6.39 11.95 -16.82
C SER A 50 6.81 11.63 -15.37
N VAL A 51 7.09 12.65 -14.55
CA VAL A 51 7.43 12.49 -13.13
C VAL A 51 6.28 11.91 -12.31
N GLU A 52 5.05 12.39 -12.51
CA GLU A 52 3.87 11.87 -11.81
C GLU A 52 3.59 10.43 -12.21
N ARG A 53 3.66 10.13 -13.52
CA ARG A 53 3.49 8.77 -14.06
C ARG A 53 4.51 7.80 -13.48
N ARG A 54 5.78 8.21 -13.36
CA ARG A 54 6.83 7.42 -12.70
C ARG A 54 6.55 7.16 -11.22
N ARG A 55 6.00 8.15 -10.49
CA ARG A 55 5.63 7.97 -9.07
C ARG A 55 4.44 7.02 -8.89
N LEU A 56 3.48 7.02 -9.82
CA LEU A 56 2.39 6.05 -9.83
C LEU A 56 2.90 4.64 -10.14
N SER A 57 3.76 4.50 -11.16
CA SER A 57 4.41 3.21 -11.49
C SER A 57 5.13 2.61 -10.28
N ALA A 58 6.00 3.38 -9.64
CA ALA A 58 6.73 2.92 -8.46
C ALA A 58 5.82 2.50 -7.29
N THR A 59 4.64 3.12 -7.18
CA THR A 59 3.66 2.79 -6.15
C THR A 59 2.88 1.52 -6.52
N LEU A 60 2.45 1.39 -7.78
CA LEU A 60 1.83 0.19 -8.32
C LEU A 60 2.76 -1.02 -8.19
N GLU A 61 4.04 -0.87 -8.53
CA GLU A 61 5.07 -1.92 -8.40
C GLU A 61 5.11 -2.45 -6.97
N ALA A 62 5.30 -1.56 -5.98
CA ALA A 62 5.37 -1.98 -4.58
C ALA A 62 4.07 -2.66 -4.12
N MET A 63 2.90 -2.06 -4.39
CA MET A 63 1.63 -2.60 -3.91
C MET A 63 1.23 -3.91 -4.59
N VAL A 64 1.36 -4.01 -5.91
CA VAL A 64 0.98 -5.20 -6.67
C VAL A 64 1.88 -6.38 -6.34
N MET A 65 3.18 -6.14 -6.18
CA MET A 65 4.12 -7.20 -5.78
C MET A 65 3.82 -7.70 -4.36
N ASP A 66 3.59 -6.79 -3.41
CA ASP A 66 3.22 -7.19 -2.05
C ASP A 66 1.87 -7.92 -2.00
N LEU A 67 0.88 -7.48 -2.79
CA LEU A 67 -0.42 -8.14 -2.92
C LEU A 67 -0.28 -9.54 -3.52
N TYR A 68 0.52 -9.69 -4.57
CA TYR A 68 0.82 -10.98 -5.17
C TYR A 68 1.47 -11.93 -4.16
N LEU A 69 2.47 -11.47 -3.41
CA LEU A 69 3.08 -12.26 -2.35
C LEU A 69 2.07 -12.62 -1.25
N ALA A 70 1.27 -11.66 -0.78
CA ALA A 70 0.24 -11.91 0.24
C ALA A 70 -0.81 -12.94 -0.21
N ALA A 71 -1.19 -12.93 -1.50
CA ALA A 71 -2.11 -13.91 -2.06
C ALA A 71 -1.52 -15.32 -2.13
N ARG A 72 -0.19 -15.46 -2.14
CA ARG A 72 0.53 -16.73 -2.17
C ARG A 72 0.85 -17.29 -0.78
N LEU A 73 0.80 -16.46 0.27
CA LEU A 73 1.07 -16.87 1.64
C LEU A 73 -0.16 -17.54 2.30
N THR A 74 0.09 -18.51 3.19
CA THR A 74 -0.93 -19.14 4.05
C THR A 74 -0.47 -19.02 5.51
N PRO A 75 -1.27 -18.44 6.43
CA PRO A 75 -2.59 -17.84 6.21
C PRO A 75 -2.53 -16.53 5.41
N ARG A 76 -3.67 -16.16 4.80
CA ARG A 76 -3.80 -14.88 4.08
C ARG A 76 -3.64 -13.71 5.05
N VAL A 77 -2.80 -12.75 4.68
CA VAL A 77 -2.55 -11.53 5.46
C VAL A 77 -3.02 -10.31 4.68
N HIS A 78 -3.67 -9.38 5.37
CA HIS A 78 -3.95 -8.05 4.84
C HIS A 78 -2.66 -7.21 4.77
N LEU A 79 -2.62 -6.27 3.84
CA LEU A 79 -1.56 -5.26 3.75
C LEU A 79 -2.08 -3.94 4.29
N ALA A 80 -1.37 -3.39 5.27
CA ALA A 80 -1.74 -2.15 5.91
C ALA A 80 -0.93 -0.97 5.36
N TYR A 81 -1.61 0.12 5.06
CA TYR A 81 -1.01 1.38 4.62
C TYR A 81 -1.73 2.56 5.28
N TYR A 82 -1.06 3.72 5.29
CA TYR A 82 -1.65 4.94 5.84
C TYR A 82 -2.50 5.67 4.81
N ARG A 83 -3.78 5.90 5.13
CA ARG A 83 -4.66 6.79 4.34
C ARG A 83 -4.51 8.28 4.69
N ARG A 84 -3.94 8.62 5.85
CA ARG A 84 -3.76 9.99 6.31
C ARG A 84 -2.29 10.41 6.24
N LYS A 85 -2.04 11.65 5.80
CA LYS A 85 -0.69 12.20 5.63
C LYS A 85 0.04 12.29 6.96
N GLU A 86 -0.66 12.61 8.05
CA GLU A 86 -0.11 12.79 9.39
C GLU A 86 0.45 11.48 9.96
N SER A 87 -0.11 10.35 9.52
CA SER A 87 0.36 9.02 9.91
C SER A 87 1.43 8.46 8.97
N TRP A 88 1.65 9.11 7.82
CA TRP A 88 2.64 8.66 6.84
C TRP A 88 4.05 8.80 7.39
N SER A 89 4.74 7.67 7.49
CA SER A 89 6.09 7.59 8.01
C SER A 89 7.01 6.94 6.97
N LYS A 90 8.12 7.62 6.65
CA LYS A 90 9.21 7.05 5.86
C LYS A 90 10.07 6.16 6.76
N ARG A 91 9.46 5.06 7.22
CA ARG A 91 9.94 4.22 8.32
C ARG A 91 11.29 3.52 8.09
N THR A 92 11.79 3.52 6.86
CA THR A 92 12.98 2.73 6.49
C THR A 92 13.98 3.54 5.66
N ARG A 93 15.27 3.23 5.84
CA ARG A 93 16.38 3.79 5.03
C ARG A 93 16.20 3.49 3.53
N TYR A 94 15.52 2.39 3.21
CA TYR A 94 15.30 1.91 1.85
C TYR A 94 13.99 2.40 1.22
N HIS A 95 13.34 3.39 1.85
CA HIS A 95 12.12 3.99 1.33
C HIS A 95 12.34 4.54 -0.09
N ASN A 96 11.54 4.09 -1.04
CA ASN A 96 11.52 4.56 -2.41
C ASN A 96 10.96 6.00 -2.45
N PRO A 97 11.77 7.03 -2.78
CA PRO A 97 11.33 8.43 -2.74
C PRO A 97 10.24 8.76 -3.78
N LEU A 98 10.01 7.88 -4.75
CA LEU A 98 8.93 8.03 -5.72
C LEU A 98 7.57 7.65 -5.14
N VAL A 99 7.54 6.90 -4.04
CA VAL A 99 6.30 6.54 -3.35
C VAL A 99 5.92 7.69 -2.42
N THR A 100 4.70 8.20 -2.61
CA THR A 100 4.14 9.30 -1.83
C THR A 100 2.80 8.87 -1.25
N TYR A 101 2.42 9.40 -0.08
CA TYR A 101 1.15 9.05 0.56
C TYR A 101 -0.05 9.24 -0.41
N THR A 102 -0.06 10.34 -1.18
CA THR A 102 -1.16 10.66 -2.11
C THR A 102 -1.30 9.61 -3.19
N ASN A 103 -0.17 9.12 -3.73
CA ASN A 103 -0.18 8.07 -4.73
C ASN A 103 -0.55 6.72 -4.13
N VAL A 104 -0.14 6.43 -2.90
CA VAL A 104 -0.54 5.20 -2.20
C VAL A 104 -2.05 5.13 -2.06
N VAL A 105 -2.69 6.21 -1.59
CA VAL A 105 -4.15 6.27 -1.48
C VAL A 105 -4.80 6.08 -2.84
N ARG A 106 -4.34 6.83 -3.85
CA ARG A 106 -4.88 6.75 -5.21
C ARG A 106 -4.78 5.36 -5.83
N VAL A 107 -3.61 4.73 -5.73
CA VAL A 107 -3.39 3.38 -6.27
C VAL A 107 -4.22 2.36 -5.50
N ALA A 108 -4.32 2.48 -4.17
CA ALA A 108 -5.15 1.60 -3.37
C ALA A 108 -6.64 1.70 -3.74
N ASP A 109 -7.16 2.92 -3.91
CA ASP A 109 -8.54 3.16 -4.33
C ASP A 109 -8.79 2.57 -5.72
N PHE A 110 -7.89 2.84 -6.69
CA PHE A 110 -7.95 2.25 -8.02
C PHE A 110 -7.98 0.71 -7.99
N LEU A 111 -7.10 0.06 -7.23
CA LEU A 111 -7.04 -1.40 -7.19
C LEU A 111 -8.32 -2.01 -6.62
N VAL A 112 -8.95 -1.34 -5.64
CA VAL A 112 -10.23 -1.77 -5.08
C VAL A 112 -11.38 -1.55 -6.06
N GLU A 113 -11.48 -0.37 -6.65
CA GLU A 113 -12.50 -0.02 -7.65
C GLU A 113 -12.43 -0.91 -8.89
N ALA A 114 -11.21 -1.27 -9.31
CA ALA A 114 -10.97 -2.19 -10.43
C ALA A 114 -11.24 -3.66 -10.08
N GLY A 115 -11.62 -3.99 -8.84
CA GLY A 115 -11.86 -5.37 -8.38
C GLY A 115 -10.60 -6.22 -8.26
N LEU A 116 -9.41 -5.61 -8.23
CA LEU A 116 -8.11 -6.30 -8.17
C LEU A 116 -7.64 -6.55 -6.72
N ALA A 117 -8.20 -5.82 -5.76
CA ALA A 117 -7.92 -5.99 -4.34
C ALA A 117 -9.20 -5.79 -3.51
N ALA A 118 -9.27 -6.47 -2.36
CA ALA A 118 -10.28 -6.17 -1.36
C ALA A 118 -9.74 -5.14 -0.36
N GLY A 119 -10.49 -4.05 -0.15
CA GLY A 119 -10.15 -3.01 0.81
C GLY A 119 -10.96 -3.14 2.10
N ALA A 120 -10.31 -2.99 3.25
CA ALA A 120 -10.97 -2.85 4.54
C ALA A 120 -10.34 -1.67 5.31
N ARG A 121 -11.16 -0.92 6.07
CA ARG A 121 -10.62 0.07 7.00
C ARG A 121 -10.05 -0.68 8.21
N GLY A 122 -8.73 -0.61 8.39
CA GLY A 122 -8.09 -1.11 9.61
C GLY A 122 -8.44 -0.23 10.83
N TYR A 123 -8.28 -0.79 12.02
CA TYR A 123 -8.41 -0.07 13.29
C TYR A 123 -7.04 0.03 13.98
N TYR A 124 -6.88 1.10 14.76
CA TYR A 124 -5.66 1.40 15.51
C TYR A 124 -5.90 1.08 16.98
N VAL A 125 -5.18 0.10 17.54
CA VAL A 125 -5.20 -0.14 18.99
C VAL A 125 -3.98 0.55 19.61
N ARG A 126 -4.23 1.53 20.49
CA ARG A 126 -3.18 2.32 21.14
C ARG A 126 -2.54 1.60 22.32
N ARG A 127 -3.28 0.67 22.95
CA ARG A 127 -2.82 -0.15 24.07
C ARG A 127 -3.08 -1.63 23.81
N PRO A 128 -2.05 -2.49 23.79
CA PRO A 128 -2.22 -3.94 23.56
C PRO A 128 -3.22 -4.64 24.51
N SER A 129 -3.42 -4.12 25.73
CA SER A 129 -4.40 -4.64 26.69
C SER A 129 -5.87 -4.45 26.27
N GLU A 130 -6.15 -3.60 25.26
CA GLU A 130 -7.50 -3.38 24.72
C GLU A 130 -7.86 -4.43 23.65
N LEU A 131 -6.93 -5.31 23.23
CA LEU A 131 -7.18 -6.36 22.24
C LEU A 131 -8.00 -7.53 22.81
N GLU A 132 -7.83 -7.87 24.09
CA GLU A 132 -8.53 -8.98 24.77
C GLU A 132 -10.02 -8.67 25.01
N ALA A 133 -10.36 -7.38 25.18
CA ALA A 133 -11.74 -6.94 25.42
C ALA A 133 -12.64 -7.00 24.17
N TYR A 134 -12.06 -7.16 22.97
CA TYR A 134 -12.80 -7.22 21.71
C TYR A 134 -12.96 -8.65 21.14
N ASP A 135 -12.21 -9.65 21.64
CA ASP A 135 -12.29 -11.05 21.17
C ASP A 135 -13.47 -11.82 21.83
N HIS A 136 -14.24 -11.18 22.71
CA HIS A 136 -15.39 -11.75 23.43
C HIS A 136 -16.73 -11.03 23.20
N GLY A 137 -16.84 -10.19 22.16
CA GLY A 137 -18.06 -9.45 21.80
C GLY A 137 -18.62 -9.82 20.44
#